data_AF-A0A164NGB2-F1
#
_entry.id   AF-A0A164NGB2-F1
#
_cell.length_a   1.000
_cell.length_b   1.000
_cell.length_c   1.000
_cell.angle_alpha   90.00
_cell.angle_beta   90.00
_cell.angle_gamma   90.00
#
_symmetry.space_group_name_H-M   'P 1'
#
loop_
_entity.id
_entity.type
_entity.pdbx_description
1 polymer ?
#
loop_
_entity_poly.entity_id
_entity_poly.type
_entity_poly.pdbx_seq_one_letter_code
_entity_poly.pdbx_strand_id
1 'polypeptide(L)'
;MSRALGAALLAHQVEQLERSVNTKSNHYDSNNGGNHWRGRHNRHRSDSHPRQQNESRRANTRDDNRHEGFDATPTPRVNGRRSPNAVNGTPDNQSSTADVVITDASLLIHAPSQLRKWCQQSRSETVIVPLEALNTLDALKKGSSPVAKLARAASRVLEQQVGVNDRIKVQRDEAFLPWEEVMKGVEERGKVENTEKDLSTKDVERAQAAQTFPPPPEWLRRTLCCAAYEVSSTSAQKESESEKKKPRIVLALSSPHPASAPHPHANPKSDRASGSLLLTWAGLLSIPTIVIPADPLPQPSPNPPHVHVKDREATKPERKSLVERPPAALAMEGAKVNVSTTASLGATEGKKVIRLLTRGEKLEP
;
A
#
# COMPACT_ATOMS: atom_id res chain seq x y z
N MET A 1 -5.35 36.63 31.38
CA MET A 1 -3.92 36.30 31.60
C MET A 1 -3.55 34.88 31.16
N SER A 2 -4.42 33.87 31.32
CA SER A 2 -4.12 32.46 30.98
C SER A 2 -3.80 32.20 29.50
N ARG A 3 -4.30 33.02 28.57
CA ARG A 3 -4.00 32.91 27.13
C ARG A 3 -2.57 33.35 26.77
N ALA A 4 -2.00 34.31 27.51
CA ALA A 4 -0.63 34.77 27.28
C ALA A 4 0.41 33.74 27.75
N LEU A 5 0.12 33.02 28.84
CA LEU A 5 0.97 31.92 29.31
C LEU A 5 0.98 30.73 28.33
N GLY A 6 -0.15 30.44 27.68
CA GLY A 6 -0.21 29.39 26.64
C GLY A 6 0.66 29.72 25.43
N ALA A 7 0.63 30.97 24.95
CA ALA A 7 1.46 31.40 23.83
C ALA A 7 2.97 31.38 24.16
N ALA A 8 3.35 31.79 25.38
CA ALA A 8 4.74 31.74 25.84
C ALA A 8 5.27 30.29 25.98
N LEU A 9 4.43 29.36 26.45
CA LEU A 9 4.79 27.95 26.54
C LEU A 9 5.03 27.33 25.15
N LEU A 10 4.17 27.65 24.18
CA LEU A 10 4.33 27.20 22.80
C LEU A 10 5.58 27.81 22.14
N ALA A 11 5.84 29.09 22.36
CA ALA A 11 7.05 29.74 21.86
C ALA A 11 8.33 29.08 22.42
N HIS A 12 8.33 28.76 23.72
CA HIS A 12 9.45 28.06 24.35
C HIS A 12 9.61 26.61 23.84
N GLN A 13 8.52 25.90 23.56
CA GLN A 13 8.57 24.56 22.96
C GLN A 13 9.12 24.59 21.53
N VAL A 14 8.73 25.58 20.73
CA VAL A 14 9.27 25.79 19.38
C VAL A 14 10.76 26.11 19.46
N GLU A 15 11.17 27.00 20.38
CA GLU A 15 12.59 27.34 20.57
C GLU A 15 13.44 26.13 21.00
N GLN A 16 12.92 25.26 21.87
CA GLN A 16 13.60 24.01 22.25
C GLN A 16 13.75 23.05 21.07
N LEU A 17 12.72 22.95 20.22
CA LEU A 17 12.77 22.14 19.00
C LEU A 17 13.81 22.69 18.02
N GLU A 18 13.84 24.00 17.80
CA GLU A 18 14.82 24.67 16.93
C GLU A 18 16.26 24.46 17.42
N ARG A 19 16.52 24.58 18.73
CA ARG A 19 17.84 24.28 19.32
C ARG A 19 18.24 22.81 19.16
N SER A 20 17.28 21.88 19.26
CA SER A 20 17.54 20.44 19.08
C SER A 20 17.85 20.04 17.63
N VAL A 21 17.32 20.79 16.66
CA VAL A 21 17.56 20.59 15.23
C VAL A 21 18.93 21.16 14.83
N ASN A 22 19.28 22.36 15.32
CA ASN A 22 20.57 23.00 15.00
C ASN A 22 21.79 22.35 15.67
N THR A 23 21.61 21.65 16.81
CA THR A 23 22.73 20.96 17.47
C THR A 23 23.11 19.64 16.80
N LYS A 24 22.22 19.04 16.00
CA LYS A 24 22.46 17.76 15.30
C LYS A 24 23.06 17.92 13.90
N SER A 25 23.04 19.12 13.33
CA SER A 25 23.59 19.41 11.99
C SER A 25 25.12 19.61 11.97
N ASN A 26 25.77 19.80 13.12
CA ASN A 26 27.22 20.08 13.18
C ASN A 26 28.13 18.87 13.46
N HIS A 27 27.61 17.63 13.45
CA HIS A 27 28.40 16.44 13.81
C HIS A 27 28.64 15.41 12.69
N TYR A 28 28.48 15.79 11.42
CA TYR A 28 28.75 14.91 10.27
C TYR A 28 29.71 15.55 9.26
N ASP A 29 30.92 15.87 9.71
CA ASP A 29 32.07 16.07 8.83
C ASP A 29 33.28 15.39 9.45
N SER A 30 33.30 14.05 9.39
CA SER A 30 34.53 13.26 9.24
C SER A 30 34.20 11.78 9.16
N ASN A 31 34.87 11.10 8.24
CA ASN A 31 35.11 9.66 8.16
C ASN A 31 34.11 8.72 7.46
N ASN A 32 34.64 8.16 6.36
CA ASN A 32 34.52 6.76 5.92
C ASN A 32 33.24 6.42 5.12
N GLY A 33 33.27 6.16 3.81
CA GLY A 33 34.27 5.42 3.03
C GLY A 33 33.61 4.13 2.50
N GLY A 34 33.54 3.96 1.17
CA GLY A 34 33.44 2.62 0.57
C GLY A 34 32.18 2.28 -0.24
N ASN A 35 32.17 2.71 -1.50
CA ASN A 35 31.34 2.19 -2.59
C ASN A 35 31.60 0.69 -2.88
N HIS A 36 30.71 -0.25 -2.54
CA HIS A 36 30.86 -1.66 -3.00
C HIS A 36 29.53 -2.44 -3.20
N TRP A 37 28.67 -2.03 -4.13
CA TRP A 37 27.50 -2.85 -4.54
C TRP A 37 27.30 -2.94 -6.06
N ARG A 38 28.40 -3.01 -6.83
CA ARG A 38 28.38 -3.44 -8.23
C ARG A 38 29.44 -4.51 -8.44
N GLY A 39 29.02 -5.73 -8.79
CA GLY A 39 29.99 -6.76 -9.20
C GLY A 39 29.56 -8.21 -9.01
N ARG A 40 28.39 -8.61 -9.51
CA ARG A 40 28.16 -10.00 -9.91
C ARG A 40 29.00 -10.26 -11.17
N HIS A 41 30.19 -10.82 -11.02
CA HIS A 41 30.84 -11.56 -12.09
C HIS A 41 31.53 -12.82 -11.54
N ASN A 42 30.83 -13.93 -11.74
CA ASN A 42 31.34 -15.17 -12.30
C ASN A 42 32.87 -15.24 -12.47
N ARG A 43 33.56 -15.96 -11.57
CA ARG A 43 34.81 -16.64 -11.90
C ARG A 43 34.83 -18.02 -11.24
N HIS A 44 34.60 -19.02 -12.07
CA HIS A 44 35.32 -20.28 -11.99
C HIS A 44 36.80 -20.03 -11.71
N ARG A 45 37.33 -20.64 -10.65
CA ARG A 45 38.73 -21.04 -10.57
C ARG A 45 38.88 -22.22 -9.62
N SER A 46 39.02 -23.38 -10.24
CA SER A 46 39.78 -24.52 -9.76
C SER A 46 41.22 -24.12 -9.42
N ASP A 47 41.71 -24.54 -8.26
CA ASP A 47 43.07 -25.07 -7.97
C ASP A 47 43.22 -25.23 -6.44
N SER A 48 43.29 -26.42 -5.87
CA SER A 48 44.47 -27.33 -5.77
C SER A 48 45.40 -27.01 -4.58
N HIS A 49 45.42 -27.92 -3.59
CA HIS A 49 46.47 -28.23 -2.57
C HIS A 49 46.35 -27.61 -1.14
N PRO A 50 47.09 -28.11 -0.11
CA PRO A 50 46.87 -29.39 0.56
C PRO A 50 46.89 -29.31 2.12
N ARG A 51 46.26 -30.31 2.76
CA ARG A 51 46.71 -31.08 3.95
C ARG A 51 47.73 -30.45 4.94
N GLN A 52 47.28 -30.13 6.16
CA GLN A 52 48.02 -30.27 7.43
C GLN A 52 46.99 -30.71 8.50
N GLN A 53 46.89 -31.99 8.83
CA GLN A 53 47.56 -32.63 9.96
C GLN A 53 47.69 -31.72 11.20
N ASN A 54 46.79 -31.92 12.17
CA ASN A 54 47.22 -31.94 13.55
C ASN A 54 46.47 -33.02 14.32
N GLU A 55 47.22 -34.07 14.64
CA GLU A 55 46.87 -35.17 15.51
C GLU A 55 47.00 -34.77 16.98
N SER A 56 46.37 -35.59 17.82
CA SER A 56 46.59 -35.77 19.26
C SER A 56 45.78 -34.79 20.14
N ARG A 57 45.00 -35.25 21.14
CA ARG A 57 45.18 -36.39 22.05
C ARG A 57 43.83 -36.84 22.64
N ARG A 58 43.67 -38.17 22.76
CA ARG A 58 43.29 -38.98 23.95
C ARG A 58 42.07 -38.48 24.77
N ALA A 59 41.14 -39.30 25.26
CA ALA A 59 41.24 -40.66 25.77
C ALA A 59 39.83 -41.26 25.95
N ASN A 60 39.78 -42.60 25.94
CA ASN A 60 38.91 -43.49 26.72
C ASN A 60 37.77 -42.85 27.53
N THR A 61 36.55 -43.35 27.35
CA THR A 61 36.01 -44.40 28.22
C THR A 61 34.78 -45.06 27.60
N ARG A 62 34.88 -46.39 27.46
CA ARG A 62 33.72 -47.29 27.55
C ARG A 62 33.13 -47.11 28.95
N ASP A 63 31.81 -47.01 29.04
CA ASP A 63 31.12 -47.74 30.09
C ASP A 63 29.67 -48.03 29.68
N ASP A 64 29.42 -49.33 29.57
CA ASP A 64 28.13 -49.94 29.75
C ASP A 64 27.62 -49.58 31.15
N ASN A 65 26.38 -49.12 31.27
CA ASN A 65 25.57 -49.52 32.42
C ASN A 65 24.09 -49.42 32.10
N ARG A 66 23.53 -50.62 31.85
CA ARG A 66 22.16 -50.98 32.19
C ARG A 66 21.88 -50.54 33.62
N HIS A 67 20.80 -49.80 33.84
CA HIS A 67 20.05 -49.95 35.07
C HIS A 67 18.57 -50.13 34.73
N GLU A 68 18.14 -51.37 34.96
CA GLU A 68 16.75 -51.74 35.12
C GLU A 68 16.17 -51.09 36.39
N GLY A 69 14.86 -50.86 36.35
CA GLY A 69 14.00 -50.91 37.53
C GLY A 69 13.83 -49.60 38.29
N PHE A 70 12.83 -48.81 37.91
CA PHE A 70 11.94 -48.32 38.95
C PHE A 70 10.50 -48.21 38.46
N ASP A 71 9.65 -48.69 39.35
CA ASP A 71 8.25 -49.02 39.22
C ASP A 71 7.36 -47.78 39.21
N ALA A 72 6.13 -48.02 38.78
CA ALA A 72 5.03 -47.12 38.52
C ALA A 72 4.85 -45.94 39.48
N THR A 73 4.59 -44.75 38.91
CA THR A 73 3.34 -44.03 39.17
C THR A 73 2.88 -43.28 37.92
N PRO A 74 1.62 -43.48 37.46
CA PRO A 74 1.05 -42.69 36.38
C PRO A 74 0.72 -41.30 36.96
N THR A 75 1.57 -40.31 36.69
CA THR A 75 1.15 -38.93 36.91
C THR A 75 0.05 -38.62 35.88
N PRO A 76 -1.16 -38.24 36.31
CA PRO A 76 -2.21 -37.89 35.39
C PRO A 76 -1.71 -36.72 34.56
N ARG A 77 -1.77 -36.89 33.24
CA ARG A 77 -1.74 -35.78 32.29
C ARG A 77 -2.70 -34.72 32.82
N VAL A 78 -2.15 -33.67 33.41
CA VAL A 78 -2.85 -32.42 33.61
C VAL A 78 -3.12 -31.95 32.19
N ASN A 79 -4.27 -32.37 31.66
CA ASN A 79 -5.01 -31.63 30.67
C ASN A 79 -5.04 -30.21 31.20
N GLY A 80 -4.07 -29.42 30.76
CA GLY A 80 -4.05 -27.98 30.92
C GLY A 80 -5.36 -27.54 30.33
N ARG A 81 -6.33 -27.32 31.22
CA ARG A 81 -7.65 -26.83 30.93
C ARG A 81 -7.40 -25.57 30.13
N ARG A 82 -7.57 -25.69 28.80
CA ARG A 82 -7.84 -24.54 27.95
C ARG A 82 -9.02 -23.86 28.62
N SER A 83 -8.71 -22.76 29.28
CA SER A 83 -9.68 -21.92 29.94
C SER A 83 -10.79 -21.64 28.93
N PRO A 84 -12.05 -22.07 29.17
CA PRO A 84 -13.16 -21.80 28.25
C PRO A 84 -13.52 -20.32 28.19
N ASN A 85 -12.85 -19.45 28.97
CA ASN A 85 -13.18 -18.04 29.15
C ASN A 85 -12.28 -17.06 28.38
N ALA A 86 -11.41 -17.54 27.49
CA ALA A 86 -10.85 -16.65 26.47
C ALA A 86 -11.85 -16.51 25.31
N VAL A 87 -12.99 -15.90 25.60
CA VAL A 87 -13.76 -15.13 24.60
C VAL A 87 -12.92 -13.89 24.27
N ASN A 88 -11.74 -14.13 23.68
CA ASN A 88 -11.13 -13.16 22.79
C ASN A 88 -12.08 -13.14 21.61
N GLY A 89 -13.07 -12.23 21.68
CA GLY A 89 -13.87 -11.87 20.52
C GLY A 89 -12.88 -11.60 19.39
N THR A 90 -12.83 -12.49 18.43
CA THR A 90 -12.11 -12.25 17.20
C THR A 90 -12.67 -10.94 16.65
N PRO A 91 -11.86 -9.90 16.42
CA PRO A 91 -12.33 -8.64 15.83
C PRO A 91 -12.82 -8.80 14.38
N ASP A 92 -12.96 -10.03 13.91
CA ASP A 92 -13.36 -10.41 12.55
C ASP A 92 -14.84 -10.14 12.25
N ASN A 93 -15.63 -9.78 13.27
CA ASN A 93 -17.05 -9.47 13.11
C ASN A 93 -17.39 -7.97 13.21
N GLN A 94 -16.41 -7.09 12.98
CA GLN A 94 -16.73 -5.75 12.46
C GLN A 94 -17.16 -5.91 11.01
N SER A 95 -18.42 -6.33 10.86
CA SER A 95 -19.21 -6.26 9.65
C SER A 95 -18.80 -5.05 8.82
N SER A 96 -18.42 -5.32 7.57
CA SER A 96 -18.00 -4.33 6.58
C SER A 96 -18.75 -3.03 6.76
N THR A 97 -18.05 -2.00 7.22
CA THR A 97 -18.69 -0.71 7.52
C THR A 97 -18.92 0.11 6.26
N ALA A 98 -18.41 -0.31 5.10
CA ALA A 98 -18.49 0.44 3.86
C ALA A 98 -18.72 -0.48 2.66
N ASP A 99 -19.52 -0.03 1.71
CA ASP A 99 -19.73 -0.72 0.43
C ASP A 99 -18.63 -0.34 -0.57
N VAL A 100 -18.13 0.90 -0.48
CA VAL A 100 -17.04 1.42 -1.32
C VAL A 100 -15.96 2.03 -0.43
N VAL A 101 -14.71 1.63 -0.68
CA VAL A 101 -13.53 2.11 0.02
C VAL A 101 -12.61 2.80 -0.96
N ILE A 102 -12.52 4.12 -0.87
CA ILE A 102 -11.53 4.91 -1.62
C ILE A 102 -10.22 4.86 -0.83
N THR A 103 -9.11 4.60 -1.51
CA THR A 103 -7.79 4.45 -0.88
C THR A 103 -6.91 5.67 -1.12
N ASP A 104 -5.79 5.76 -0.39
CA ASP A 104 -4.73 6.75 -0.60
C ASP A 104 -3.35 6.04 -0.63
N ALA A 105 -2.33 6.73 -1.13
CA ALA A 105 -0.95 6.26 -1.11
C ALA A 105 -0.49 5.84 0.30
N SER A 106 -0.90 6.56 1.35
CA SER A 106 -0.57 6.22 2.73
C SER A 106 -1.04 4.80 3.11
N LEU A 107 -2.29 4.47 2.82
CA LEU A 107 -2.84 3.13 3.06
C LEU A 107 -2.12 2.06 2.23
N LEU A 108 -1.90 2.34 0.94
CA LEU A 108 -1.26 1.39 0.02
C LEU A 108 0.17 1.04 0.47
N ILE A 109 0.89 2.01 1.02
CA ILE A 109 2.27 1.86 1.51
C ILE A 109 2.29 1.21 2.90
N HIS A 110 1.46 1.69 3.82
CA HIS A 110 1.59 1.37 5.23
C HIS A 110 0.68 0.24 5.70
N ALA A 111 -0.43 -0.06 5.00
CA ALA A 111 -1.36 -1.13 5.37
C ALA A 111 -1.72 -2.06 4.19
N PRO A 112 -0.74 -2.61 3.44
CA PRO A 112 -1.02 -3.51 2.33
C PRO A 112 -1.71 -4.82 2.75
N SER A 113 -1.59 -5.26 4.02
CA SER A 113 -2.37 -6.39 4.54
C SER A 113 -3.87 -6.10 4.52
N GLN A 114 -4.29 -4.88 4.85
CA GLN A 114 -5.69 -4.47 4.85
C GLN A 114 -6.24 -4.43 3.42
N LEU A 115 -5.47 -3.89 2.47
CA LEU A 115 -5.83 -3.92 1.05
C LEU A 115 -6.08 -5.35 0.56
N ARG A 116 -5.16 -6.27 0.89
CA ARG A 116 -5.30 -7.70 0.53
C ARG A 116 -6.55 -8.33 1.16
N LYS A 117 -6.90 -7.98 2.40
CA LYS A 117 -8.13 -8.45 3.04
C LYS A 117 -9.36 -7.98 2.27
N TRP A 118 -9.45 -6.70 1.91
CA TRP A 118 -10.57 -6.18 1.11
C TRP A 118 -10.66 -6.81 -0.28
N CYS A 119 -9.52 -7.23 -0.84
CA CYS A 119 -9.47 -7.94 -2.12
C CYS A 119 -9.87 -9.43 -2.02
N GLN A 120 -10.03 -10.02 -0.83
CA GLN A 120 -10.45 -11.42 -0.69
C GLN A 120 -11.88 -11.63 -1.16
N GLN A 121 -12.18 -12.75 -1.83
CA GLN A 121 -13.50 -13.08 -2.40
C GLN A 121 -14.66 -13.13 -1.38
N SER A 122 -14.38 -13.30 -0.09
CA SER A 122 -15.40 -13.33 0.98
C SER A 122 -15.95 -11.96 1.38
N ARG A 123 -15.26 -10.88 1.00
CA ARG A 123 -15.65 -9.50 1.29
C ARG A 123 -16.76 -9.00 0.34
N SER A 124 -17.34 -7.84 0.57
CA SER A 124 -18.31 -7.22 -0.37
C SER A 124 -17.89 -5.82 -0.80
N GLU A 125 -16.87 -5.27 -0.16
CA GLU A 125 -16.33 -3.95 -0.37
C GLU A 125 -15.71 -3.82 -1.78
N THR A 126 -16.05 -2.75 -2.49
CA THR A 126 -15.35 -2.33 -3.71
C THR A 126 -14.27 -1.33 -3.32
N VAL A 127 -13.03 -1.60 -3.69
CA VAL A 127 -11.88 -0.74 -3.44
C VAL A 127 -11.61 0.12 -4.66
N ILE A 128 -11.56 1.44 -4.48
CA ILE A 128 -11.21 2.40 -5.53
C ILE A 128 -9.83 2.99 -5.22
N VAL A 129 -8.94 2.94 -6.20
CA VAL A 129 -7.60 3.52 -6.13
C VAL A 129 -7.58 4.81 -6.96
N PRO A 130 -7.45 5.99 -6.32
CA PRO A 130 -7.33 7.26 -7.04
C PRO A 130 -6.12 7.28 -7.96
N LEU A 131 -6.25 7.93 -9.12
CA LEU A 131 -5.13 8.08 -10.07
C LEU A 131 -3.95 8.83 -9.44
N GLU A 132 -4.21 9.81 -8.58
CA GLU A 132 -3.17 10.55 -7.88
C GLU A 132 -2.41 9.70 -6.85
N ALA A 133 -3.04 8.68 -6.26
CA ALA A 133 -2.36 7.72 -5.41
C ALA A 133 -1.33 6.91 -6.21
N LEU A 134 -1.67 6.49 -7.43
CA LEU A 134 -0.75 5.82 -8.35
C LEU A 134 0.41 6.73 -8.76
N ASN A 135 0.13 7.99 -9.14
CA ASN A 135 1.16 8.98 -9.45
C ASN A 135 2.12 9.21 -8.27
N THR A 136 1.58 9.21 -7.05
CA THR A 136 2.35 9.34 -5.82
C THR A 136 3.25 8.12 -5.59
N LEU A 137 2.74 6.90 -5.76
CA LEU A 137 3.57 5.68 -5.69
C LEU A 137 4.71 5.70 -6.71
N ASP A 138 4.45 6.17 -7.93
CA ASP A 138 5.44 6.29 -9.00
C ASP A 138 6.52 7.33 -8.74
N ALA A 139 6.15 8.40 -8.04
CA ALA A 139 7.13 9.37 -7.58
C ALA A 139 7.96 8.84 -6.41
N LEU A 140 7.35 8.07 -5.50
CA LEU A 140 7.97 7.53 -4.30
C LEU A 140 8.84 6.29 -4.56
N LYS A 141 8.57 5.51 -5.63
CA LYS A 141 9.35 4.30 -5.96
C LYS A 141 10.78 4.60 -6.44
N LYS A 142 11.19 5.86 -6.58
CA LYS A 142 12.55 6.27 -6.97
C LYS A 142 13.48 6.28 -5.74
N GLY A 143 14.70 5.76 -5.90
CA GLY A 143 15.71 5.72 -4.83
C GLY A 143 15.67 4.48 -3.93
N SER A 144 16.45 4.46 -2.85
CA SER A 144 16.63 3.29 -1.98
C SER A 144 15.99 3.42 -0.59
N SER A 145 15.23 4.50 -0.36
CA SER A 145 14.60 4.78 0.94
C SER A 145 13.63 3.66 1.35
N PRO A 146 13.37 3.49 2.66
CA PRO A 146 12.36 2.53 3.14
C PRO A 146 11.00 2.74 2.49
N VAL A 147 10.54 3.99 2.37
CA VAL A 147 9.29 4.36 1.69
C VAL A 147 9.33 3.94 0.20
N ALA A 148 10.46 4.11 -0.49
CA ALA A 148 10.58 3.66 -1.88
C ALA A 148 10.47 2.14 -2.03
N LYS A 149 10.99 1.37 -1.07
CA LYS A 149 10.83 -0.10 -1.05
C LYS A 149 9.36 -0.49 -0.84
N LEU A 150 8.67 0.16 0.10
CA LEU A 150 7.24 -0.07 0.35
C LEU A 150 6.38 0.36 -0.85
N ALA A 151 6.65 1.51 -1.46
CA ALA A 151 5.93 1.98 -2.64
C ALA A 151 6.07 1.01 -3.83
N ARG A 152 7.26 0.42 -4.04
CA ARG A 152 7.44 -0.67 -5.03
C ARG A 152 6.64 -1.91 -4.68
N ALA A 153 6.62 -2.31 -3.40
CA ALA A 153 5.84 -3.45 -2.96
C ALA A 153 4.34 -3.22 -3.18
N ALA A 154 3.84 -2.04 -2.82
CA ALA A 154 2.46 -1.63 -3.07
C ALA A 154 2.11 -1.63 -4.57
N SER A 155 2.98 -1.06 -5.42
CA SER A 155 2.79 -1.05 -6.87
C SER A 155 2.67 -2.47 -7.45
N ARG A 156 3.54 -3.40 -7.01
CA ARG A 156 3.47 -4.82 -7.41
C ARG A 156 2.17 -5.50 -6.98
N VAL A 157 1.67 -5.19 -5.78
CA VAL A 157 0.38 -5.72 -5.31
C VAL A 157 -0.75 -5.21 -6.20
N LEU A 158 -0.74 -3.92 -6.56
CA LEU A 158 -1.75 -3.35 -7.45
C LEU A 158 -1.69 -3.96 -8.86
N GLU A 159 -0.51 -4.11 -9.45
CA GLU A 159 -0.32 -4.76 -10.76
C GLU A 159 -0.89 -6.20 -10.79
N GLN A 160 -0.85 -6.92 -9.67
CA GLN A 160 -1.38 -8.27 -9.57
C GLN A 160 -2.90 -8.32 -9.37
N GLN A 161 -3.49 -7.29 -8.78
CA GLN A 161 -4.89 -7.29 -8.37
C GLN A 161 -5.77 -6.52 -9.35
N VAL A 162 -5.33 -5.37 -9.84
CA VAL A 162 -6.10 -4.51 -10.75
C VAL A 162 -6.30 -5.22 -12.08
N GLY A 163 -7.56 -5.32 -12.54
CA GLY A 163 -7.94 -5.99 -13.79
C GLY A 163 -8.10 -7.52 -13.67
N VAL A 164 -7.58 -8.13 -12.60
CA VAL A 164 -7.82 -9.56 -12.27
C VAL A 164 -8.95 -9.70 -11.24
N ASN A 165 -9.05 -8.76 -10.32
CA ASN A 165 -10.02 -8.75 -9.24
C ASN A 165 -11.04 -7.63 -9.46
N ASP A 166 -12.30 -7.99 -9.72
CA ASP A 166 -13.38 -7.04 -10.01
C ASP A 166 -13.68 -6.05 -8.87
N ARG A 167 -13.16 -6.33 -7.67
CA ARG A 167 -13.35 -5.50 -6.48
C ARG A 167 -12.39 -4.35 -6.38
N ILE A 168 -11.20 -4.46 -6.97
CA ILE A 168 -10.24 -3.36 -6.96
C ILE A 168 -10.24 -2.68 -8.31
N LYS A 169 -10.64 -1.41 -8.30
CA LYS A 169 -10.76 -0.59 -9.49
C LYS A 169 -9.86 0.62 -9.35
N VAL A 170 -9.33 1.06 -10.48
CA VAL A 170 -8.69 2.37 -10.57
C VAL A 170 -9.78 3.39 -10.88
N GLN A 171 -9.66 4.58 -10.28
CA GLN A 171 -10.53 5.72 -10.59
C GLN A 171 -10.57 5.95 -12.11
N ARG A 172 -11.77 6.16 -12.66
CA ARG A 172 -11.96 6.50 -14.08
C ARG A 172 -11.58 7.96 -14.33
N ASP A 173 -11.13 8.30 -15.53
CA ASP A 173 -10.70 9.66 -15.85
C ASP A 173 -11.83 10.70 -15.68
N GLU A 174 -13.06 10.30 -15.97
CA GLU A 174 -14.26 11.12 -15.79
C GLU A 174 -14.84 11.09 -14.37
N ALA A 175 -14.34 10.19 -13.50
CA ALA A 175 -14.81 10.04 -12.13
C ALA A 175 -14.13 11.07 -11.21
N PHE A 176 -14.33 12.35 -11.52
CA PHE A 176 -13.72 13.48 -10.85
C PHE A 176 -14.71 14.63 -10.71
N LEU A 177 -14.77 15.22 -9.53
CA LEU A 177 -15.53 16.45 -9.26
C LEU A 177 -14.57 17.65 -9.24
N PRO A 178 -14.80 18.73 -10.01
CA PRO A 178 -14.01 19.95 -9.91
C PRO A 178 -13.95 20.47 -8.47
N TRP A 179 -12.80 21.03 -8.08
CA TRP A 179 -12.56 21.46 -6.69
C TRP A 179 -13.57 22.54 -6.24
N GLU A 180 -13.95 23.41 -7.17
CA GLU A 180 -14.91 24.49 -6.97
C GLU A 180 -16.29 23.94 -6.61
N GLU A 181 -16.71 22.83 -7.24
CA GLU A 181 -17.97 22.15 -6.93
C GLU A 181 -17.92 21.45 -5.56
N VAL A 182 -16.77 20.87 -5.21
CA VAL A 182 -16.56 20.29 -3.87
C VAL A 182 -16.77 21.37 -2.79
N MET A 183 -16.16 22.54 -2.99
CA MET A 183 -16.27 23.66 -2.05
C MET A 183 -17.68 24.25 -2.01
N LYS A 184 -18.34 24.40 -3.17
CA LYS A 184 -19.74 24.83 -3.25
C LYS A 184 -20.66 23.92 -2.46
N GLY A 185 -20.45 22.59 -2.54
CA GLY A 185 -21.21 21.62 -1.76
C GLY A 185 -20.99 21.74 -0.24
N VAL A 186 -19.81 22.19 0.21
CA VAL A 186 -19.57 22.49 1.64
C VAL A 186 -20.37 23.73 2.07
N GLU A 187 -20.36 24.79 1.26
CA GLU A 187 -21.10 26.02 1.54
C GLU A 187 -22.61 25.81 1.54
N GLU A 188 -23.13 25.04 0.58
CA GLU A 188 -24.56 24.73 0.49
C GLU A 188 -25.04 23.90 1.69
N ARG A 189 -24.27 22.91 2.12
CA ARG A 189 -24.58 22.12 3.34
C ARG A 189 -24.65 23.01 4.58
N GLY A 190 -23.75 23.98 4.72
CA GLY A 190 -23.78 24.94 5.82
C GLY A 190 -24.99 25.88 5.81
N LYS A 191 -25.65 26.09 4.66
CA LYS A 191 -26.85 26.95 4.54
C LYS A 191 -28.12 26.21 4.95
N VAL A 192 -28.28 24.95 4.55
CA VAL A 192 -29.51 24.17 4.77
C VAL A 192 -29.81 23.97 6.26
N GLU A 193 -28.78 23.75 7.08
CA GLU A 193 -28.94 23.47 8.51
C GLU A 193 -29.38 24.68 9.37
N ASN A 194 -29.37 25.90 8.83
CA ASN A 194 -29.79 27.10 9.60
C ASN A 194 -31.31 27.29 9.70
N THR A 195 -32.12 26.45 9.04
CA THR A 195 -33.58 26.65 8.93
C THR A 195 -34.39 25.82 9.95
N GLU A 196 -33.78 24.84 10.61
CA GLU A 196 -34.42 24.04 11.66
C GLU A 196 -33.62 24.11 12.96
N LYS A 197 -34.33 24.23 14.09
CA LYS A 197 -33.90 24.86 15.35
C LYS A 197 -32.81 24.15 16.18
N ASP A 198 -32.12 23.14 15.67
CA ASP A 198 -31.10 22.38 16.41
C ASP A 198 -29.77 22.32 15.64
N LEU A 199 -29.05 23.44 15.60
CA LEU A 199 -27.78 23.59 14.90
C LEU A 199 -26.62 22.85 15.58
N SER A 200 -25.96 21.99 14.83
CA SER A 200 -24.60 21.50 15.13
C SER A 200 -23.61 22.64 14.92
N THR A 201 -23.21 23.33 15.99
CA THR A 201 -22.17 24.40 15.97
C THR A 201 -20.88 23.98 15.24
N LYS A 202 -20.65 22.67 15.09
CA LYS A 202 -19.43 22.10 14.50
C LYS A 202 -19.30 22.32 13.00
N ASP A 203 -20.40 22.36 12.24
CA ASP A 203 -20.31 22.41 10.77
C ASP A 203 -20.03 23.84 10.26
N VAL A 204 -20.55 24.86 10.97
CA VAL A 204 -20.17 26.26 10.76
C VAL A 204 -18.69 26.49 11.08
N GLU A 205 -18.19 25.94 12.19
CA GLU A 205 -16.77 26.04 12.57
C GLU A 205 -15.86 25.38 11.53
N ARG A 206 -16.25 24.24 10.94
CA ARG A 206 -15.49 23.60 9.85
C ARG A 206 -15.45 24.43 8.57
N ALA A 207 -16.58 25.02 8.17
CA ALA A 207 -16.63 25.86 6.97
C ALA A 207 -15.72 27.10 7.12
N GLN A 208 -15.74 27.74 8.30
CA GLN A 208 -14.84 28.86 8.61
C GLN A 208 -13.37 28.40 8.65
N ALA A 209 -13.09 27.26 9.30
CA ALA A 209 -11.74 26.70 9.34
C ALA A 209 -11.20 26.48 7.93
N ALA A 210 -11.97 25.87 7.02
CA ALA A 210 -11.57 25.64 5.64
C ALA A 210 -11.17 26.91 4.87
N GLN A 211 -11.77 28.07 5.19
CA GLN A 211 -11.42 29.37 4.61
C GLN A 211 -10.12 29.95 5.19
N THR A 212 -9.78 29.60 6.43
CA THR A 212 -8.52 30.05 7.08
C THR A 212 -7.31 29.21 6.69
N PHE A 213 -7.51 27.97 6.21
CA PHE A 213 -6.40 27.13 5.78
C PHE A 213 -5.83 27.63 4.44
N PRO A 214 -4.49 27.55 4.25
CA PRO A 214 -3.91 27.82 2.95
C PRO A 214 -4.52 26.86 1.90
N PRO A 215 -4.63 27.30 0.63
CA PRO A 215 -5.19 26.48 -0.42
C PRO A 215 -4.50 25.12 -0.47
N PRO A 216 -5.25 24.00 -0.51
CA PRO A 216 -4.65 22.68 -0.45
C PRO A 216 -3.79 22.46 -1.71
N PRO A 217 -2.67 21.73 -1.59
CA PRO A 217 -1.83 21.42 -2.74
C PRO A 217 -2.59 20.56 -3.74
N GLU A 218 -2.23 20.65 -5.02
CA GLU A 218 -2.98 20.03 -6.13
C GLU A 218 -3.18 18.52 -5.95
N TRP A 219 -2.14 17.79 -5.56
CA TRP A 219 -2.21 16.34 -5.33
C TRP A 219 -3.28 15.98 -4.28
N LEU A 220 -3.45 16.81 -3.26
CA LEU A 220 -4.43 16.61 -2.22
C LEU A 220 -5.84 16.82 -2.76
N ARG A 221 -6.04 17.90 -3.52
CA ARG A 221 -7.32 18.21 -4.17
C ARG A 221 -7.77 17.05 -5.04
N ARG A 222 -6.89 16.49 -5.87
CA ARG A 222 -7.23 15.38 -6.77
C ARG A 222 -7.76 14.16 -6.03
N THR A 223 -7.10 13.76 -4.94
CA THR A 223 -7.57 12.64 -4.11
C THR A 223 -8.90 12.94 -3.43
N LEU A 224 -9.09 14.15 -2.89
CA LEU A 224 -10.35 14.56 -2.24
C LEU A 224 -11.50 14.69 -3.24
N CYS A 225 -11.24 15.21 -4.43
CA CYS A 225 -12.20 15.30 -5.54
C CYS A 225 -12.66 13.92 -6.01
N CYS A 226 -11.75 12.94 -6.08
CA CYS A 226 -12.12 11.54 -6.33
C CYS A 226 -13.09 11.02 -5.27
N ALA A 227 -12.78 11.25 -3.99
CA ALA A 227 -13.63 10.80 -2.90
C ALA A 227 -15.01 11.51 -2.90
N ALA A 228 -15.03 12.81 -3.15
CA ALA A 228 -16.26 13.60 -3.24
C ALA A 228 -17.14 13.18 -4.44
N TYR A 229 -16.52 12.85 -5.58
CA TYR A 229 -17.23 12.32 -6.75
C TYR A 229 -17.98 11.02 -6.42
N GLU A 230 -17.31 10.07 -5.75
CA GLU A 230 -17.93 8.78 -5.41
C GLU A 230 -19.09 8.97 -4.41
N VAL A 231 -18.93 9.84 -3.42
CA VAL A 231 -19.97 10.18 -2.45
C VAL A 231 -21.20 10.83 -3.11
N SER A 232 -20.99 11.71 -4.08
CA SER A 232 -22.06 12.46 -4.77
C SER A 232 -22.77 11.66 -5.86
N SER A 233 -22.02 10.90 -6.67
CA SER A 233 -22.57 10.07 -7.75
C SER A 233 -23.53 9.00 -7.22
N THR A 234 -23.21 8.48 -6.03
CA THR A 234 -24.03 7.50 -5.32
C THR A 234 -25.38 8.05 -4.86
N SER A 235 -25.45 9.35 -4.53
CA SER A 235 -26.74 10.00 -4.24
C SER A 235 -27.58 10.18 -5.51
N ALA A 236 -26.96 10.60 -6.61
CA ALA A 236 -27.67 10.90 -7.85
C ALA A 236 -28.33 9.66 -8.49
N GLN A 237 -27.67 8.50 -8.46
CA GLN A 237 -28.21 7.27 -9.06
C GLN A 237 -29.45 6.70 -8.34
N LYS A 238 -29.75 7.14 -7.12
CA LYS A 238 -30.83 6.55 -6.29
C LYS A 238 -32.17 7.26 -6.36
N GLU A 239 -32.23 8.47 -6.90
CA GLU A 239 -33.50 9.16 -7.10
C GLU A 239 -34.38 8.42 -8.14
N SER A 240 -33.80 7.53 -8.94
CA SER A 240 -34.50 6.77 -9.98
C SER A 240 -34.83 5.30 -9.65
N GLU A 241 -34.32 4.72 -8.56
CA GLU A 241 -34.51 3.28 -8.28
C GLU A 241 -34.88 3.04 -6.80
N SER A 242 -36.04 2.42 -6.60
CA SER A 242 -36.72 2.18 -5.31
C SER A 242 -35.82 1.74 -4.13
N GLU A 243 -36.00 2.41 -2.98
CA GLU A 243 -35.67 2.09 -1.57
C GLU A 243 -34.40 1.31 -1.18
N LYS A 244 -33.48 0.98 -2.10
CA LYS A 244 -32.24 0.26 -1.74
C LYS A 244 -31.37 1.16 -0.85
N LYS A 245 -30.93 0.63 0.31
CA LYS A 245 -30.03 1.28 1.29
C LYS A 245 -28.88 2.03 0.63
N LYS A 246 -28.71 3.34 0.87
CA LYS A 246 -27.60 4.17 0.32
C LYS A 246 -26.24 3.52 0.65
N PRO A 247 -25.40 3.19 -0.34
CA PRO A 247 -24.14 2.52 -0.05
C PRO A 247 -23.23 3.48 0.70
N ARG A 248 -22.53 2.95 1.69
CA ARG A 248 -21.64 3.71 2.55
C ARG A 248 -20.26 3.77 1.90
N ILE A 249 -19.82 5.00 1.66
CA ILE A 249 -18.55 5.29 1.00
C ILE A 249 -17.61 5.89 2.02
N VAL A 250 -16.39 5.38 2.10
CA VAL A 250 -15.36 5.87 3.03
C VAL A 250 -14.02 6.04 2.34
N LEU A 251 -13.29 7.07 2.77
CA LEU A 251 -11.89 7.29 2.43
C LEU A 251 -11.00 6.61 3.49
N ALA A 252 -10.29 5.56 3.09
CA ALA A 252 -9.41 4.78 3.94
C ALA A 252 -7.97 5.28 3.88
N LEU A 253 -7.45 5.66 5.04
CA LEU A 253 -6.10 6.22 5.22
C LEU A 253 -5.31 5.37 6.21
N SER A 254 -3.99 5.44 6.15
CA SER A 254 -3.16 4.85 7.19
C SER A 254 -2.27 5.90 7.83
N SER A 255 -2.18 5.84 9.16
CA SER A 255 -1.22 6.66 9.89
C SER A 255 0.13 5.96 9.86
N PRO A 256 1.22 6.63 9.45
CA PRO A 256 2.54 6.03 9.44
C PRO A 256 2.93 5.59 10.86
N HIS A 257 3.67 4.50 10.95
CA HIS A 257 4.16 4.02 12.23
C HIS A 257 5.08 5.08 12.87
N PRO A 258 4.96 5.39 14.18
CA PRO A 258 5.74 6.45 14.82
C PRO A 258 7.26 6.25 14.72
N ALA A 259 7.74 5.01 14.57
CA ALA A 259 9.16 4.74 14.34
C ALA A 259 9.66 5.11 12.93
N SER A 260 8.77 5.49 12.00
CA SER A 260 9.12 5.96 10.66
C SER A 260 9.20 7.49 10.59
N ALA A 261 9.69 8.13 11.67
CA ALA A 261 9.81 9.58 11.75
C ALA A 261 10.55 10.12 10.51
N PRO A 262 10.08 11.23 9.92
CA PRO A 262 10.67 11.78 8.71
C PRO A 262 12.13 12.10 8.95
N HIS A 263 13.01 11.51 8.15
CA HIS A 263 14.42 11.91 8.15
C HIS A 263 14.52 13.36 7.63
N PRO A 264 15.42 14.19 8.17
CA PRO A 264 15.54 15.61 7.79
C PRO A 264 15.92 15.86 6.32
N HIS A 265 16.28 14.81 5.57
CA HIS A 265 16.51 14.85 4.11
C HIS A 265 15.49 14.03 3.34
N ALA A 266 14.29 13.83 3.89
CA ALA A 266 13.23 13.12 3.20
C ALA A 266 12.88 13.83 1.89
N ASN A 267 12.64 13.03 0.86
CA ASN A 267 12.14 13.50 -0.43
C ASN A 267 10.93 14.42 -0.18
N PRO A 268 10.82 15.61 -0.79
CA PRO A 268 9.69 16.53 -0.58
C PRO A 268 8.31 15.90 -0.87
N LYS A 269 8.27 14.71 -1.48
CA LYS A 269 7.05 13.94 -1.74
C LYS A 269 6.70 12.94 -0.63
N SER A 270 7.53 12.76 0.40
CA SER A 270 7.27 11.84 1.52
C SER A 270 6.00 12.19 2.27
N ASP A 271 5.66 13.47 2.34
CA ASP A 271 4.48 13.95 3.06
C ASP A 271 3.18 13.41 2.45
N ARG A 272 3.21 13.10 1.15
CA ARG A 272 2.10 12.47 0.43
C ARG A 272 1.83 11.04 0.91
N ALA A 273 2.80 10.37 1.53
CA ALA A 273 2.64 9.03 2.09
C ALA A 273 2.11 9.02 3.52
N SER A 274 2.03 10.17 4.20
CA SER A 274 1.60 10.23 5.60
C SER A 274 0.09 10.15 5.78
N GLY A 275 -0.69 10.56 4.78
CA GLY A 275 -2.16 10.64 4.85
C GLY A 275 -2.71 11.70 5.84
N SER A 276 -1.86 12.31 6.67
CA SER A 276 -2.27 13.24 7.73
C SER A 276 -2.97 14.49 7.20
N LEU A 277 -2.40 15.12 6.17
CA LEU A 277 -3.01 16.30 5.55
C LEU A 277 -4.37 15.96 4.92
N LEU A 278 -4.46 14.77 4.30
CA LEU A 278 -5.70 14.30 3.69
C LEU A 278 -6.77 14.02 4.73
N LEU A 279 -6.40 13.45 5.89
CA LEU A 279 -7.31 13.24 7.01
C LEU A 279 -7.87 14.57 7.54
N THR A 280 -7.02 15.59 7.70
CA THR A 280 -7.46 16.93 8.12
C THR A 280 -8.45 17.53 7.14
N TRP A 281 -8.13 17.53 5.84
CA TRP A 281 -9.00 18.11 4.82
C TRP A 281 -10.28 17.30 4.59
N ALA A 282 -10.22 15.97 4.66
CA ALA A 282 -11.41 15.13 4.59
C ALA A 282 -12.40 15.45 5.73
N GLY A 283 -11.89 15.72 6.94
CA GLY A 283 -12.70 16.19 8.07
C GLY A 283 -13.35 17.56 7.83
N LEU A 284 -12.63 18.50 7.19
CA LEU A 284 -13.18 19.82 6.81
C LEU A 284 -14.26 19.71 5.73
N LEU A 285 -14.10 18.77 4.78
CA LEU A 285 -15.05 18.53 3.69
C LEU A 285 -16.21 17.59 4.05
N SER A 286 -16.25 17.12 5.30
CA SER A 286 -17.20 16.11 5.80
C SER A 286 -17.20 14.83 4.94
N ILE A 287 -16.05 14.44 4.41
CA ILE A 287 -15.87 13.16 3.70
C ILE A 287 -15.69 12.07 4.77
N PRO A 288 -16.51 10.99 4.76
CA PRO A 288 -16.36 9.92 5.75
C PRO A 288 -14.99 9.24 5.62
N THR A 289 -14.23 9.18 6.71
CA THR A 289 -12.90 8.54 6.73
C THR A 289 -12.84 7.35 7.66
N ILE A 290 -11.99 6.38 7.34
CA ILE A 290 -11.54 5.33 8.26
C ILE A 290 -10.02 5.32 8.33
N VAL A 291 -9.46 5.33 9.54
CA VAL A 291 -8.01 5.28 9.76
C VAL A 291 -7.62 3.85 10.09
N ILE A 292 -6.78 3.28 9.26
CA ILE A 292 -6.27 1.91 9.37
C ILE A 292 -4.87 1.98 10.00
N PRO A 293 -4.61 1.21 11.07
CA PRO A 293 -3.28 1.13 11.65
C PRO A 293 -2.28 0.57 10.61
N ALA A 294 -1.07 1.13 10.58
CA ALA A 294 -0.02 0.60 9.73
C ALA A 294 0.30 -0.86 10.09
N ASP A 295 0.62 -1.65 9.07
CA ASP A 295 1.15 -3.00 9.22
C ASP A 295 2.44 -2.94 10.07
N PRO A 296 2.65 -3.90 10.97
CA PRO A 296 3.89 -3.98 11.72
C PRO A 296 5.06 -4.10 10.74
N LEU A 297 6.07 -3.26 10.93
CA LEU A 297 7.28 -3.36 10.13
C LEU A 297 7.86 -4.77 10.31
N PRO A 298 8.38 -5.39 9.22
CA PRO A 298 9.08 -6.66 9.34
C PRO A 298 10.21 -6.47 10.33
N GLN A 299 10.07 -7.07 11.52
CA GLN A 299 11.17 -7.05 12.47
C GLN A 299 12.33 -7.80 11.81
N PRO A 300 13.57 -7.27 11.89
CA PRO A 300 14.72 -8.05 11.48
C PRO A 300 14.64 -9.35 12.28
N SER A 301 14.41 -10.47 11.59
CA SER A 301 14.35 -11.78 12.26
C SER A 301 15.57 -11.85 13.16
N PRO A 302 15.41 -12.15 14.46
CA PRO A 302 16.57 -12.48 15.28
C PRO A 302 17.31 -13.56 14.49
N ASN A 303 18.62 -13.34 14.28
CA ASN A 303 19.45 -14.08 13.34
C ASN A 303 18.99 -15.53 13.24
N PRO A 304 18.75 -16.09 12.04
CA PRO A 304 18.44 -17.51 11.93
C PRO A 304 19.53 -18.23 12.74
N PRO A 305 19.16 -19.13 13.68
CA PRO A 305 20.17 -19.85 14.44
C PRO A 305 21.15 -20.38 13.42
N HIS A 306 22.45 -20.13 13.63
CA HIS A 306 23.52 -20.64 12.79
C HIS A 306 23.30 -22.15 12.72
N VAL A 307 22.56 -22.60 11.70
CA VAL A 307 22.41 -24.00 11.41
C VAL A 307 23.80 -24.36 10.96
N HIS A 308 24.56 -24.95 11.88
CA HIS A 308 25.77 -25.65 11.56
C HIS A 308 25.35 -26.65 10.48
N VAL A 309 25.58 -26.27 9.24
CA VAL A 309 25.51 -27.18 8.10
C VAL A 309 26.62 -28.17 8.39
N LYS A 310 26.27 -29.25 9.10
CA LYS A 310 27.10 -30.45 9.11
C LYS A 310 27.18 -30.84 7.65
N ASP A 311 28.40 -30.79 7.12
CA ASP A 311 28.77 -31.26 5.80
C ASP A 311 28.18 -32.67 5.60
N ARG A 312 27.00 -32.72 4.98
CA ARG A 312 26.39 -33.96 4.54
C ARG A 312 26.96 -34.18 3.16
N GLU A 313 28.11 -34.85 3.17
CA GLU A 313 28.83 -35.37 2.03
C GLU A 313 27.83 -35.98 1.03
N ALA A 314 27.63 -35.28 -0.09
CA ALA A 314 26.66 -35.66 -1.10
C ALA A 314 27.21 -36.83 -1.91
N THR A 315 26.65 -38.02 -1.67
CA THR A 315 26.67 -39.10 -2.64
C THR A 315 25.98 -38.63 -3.92
N LYS A 316 26.78 -38.56 -4.97
CA LYS A 316 26.49 -38.08 -6.32
C LYS A 316 25.51 -39.05 -7.02
N PRO A 317 24.26 -38.67 -7.37
CA PRO A 317 23.46 -39.49 -8.26
C PRO A 317 23.84 -39.17 -9.70
N GLU A 318 24.43 -40.16 -10.37
CA GLU A 318 24.73 -40.17 -11.79
C GLU A 318 23.41 -40.11 -12.58
N ARG A 319 23.11 -38.97 -13.21
CA ARG A 319 22.01 -38.86 -14.18
C ARG A 319 22.58 -38.74 -15.58
N LYS A 320 22.56 -39.87 -16.29
CA LYS A 320 22.61 -39.95 -17.74
C LYS A 320 21.25 -39.49 -18.28
N SER A 321 21.22 -38.38 -19.02
CA SER A 321 20.12 -38.09 -19.93
C SER A 321 20.67 -37.41 -21.17
N LEU A 322 20.93 -38.25 -22.16
CA LEU A 322 21.02 -37.92 -23.57
C LEU A 322 19.70 -37.25 -23.98
N VAL A 323 19.74 -35.98 -24.38
CA VAL A 323 18.69 -35.41 -25.25
C VAL A 323 19.41 -34.68 -26.37
N GLU A 324 19.35 -35.35 -27.51
CA GLU A 324 19.82 -34.96 -28.83
C GLU A 324 19.04 -33.73 -29.31
N ARG A 325 19.74 -32.67 -29.68
CA ARG A 325 19.18 -31.48 -30.33
C ARG A 325 19.10 -31.73 -31.84
N PRO A 326 17.93 -31.63 -32.49
CA PRO A 326 17.88 -31.50 -33.94
C PRO A 326 18.24 -30.06 -34.36
N PRO A 327 18.91 -29.87 -35.51
CA PRO A 327 19.33 -28.57 -36.01
C PRO A 327 18.16 -27.76 -36.58
N ALA A 328 18.23 -26.44 -36.37
CA ALA A 328 17.32 -25.46 -36.92
C ALA A 328 17.44 -25.39 -38.45
N ALA A 329 16.38 -25.80 -39.16
CA ALA A 329 16.17 -25.44 -40.56
C ALA A 329 15.48 -24.07 -40.61
N LEU A 330 16.24 -23.04 -40.96
CA LEU A 330 15.77 -21.70 -41.32
C LEU A 330 15.39 -21.75 -42.80
N ALA A 331 14.10 -21.94 -43.09
CA ALA A 331 13.54 -21.79 -44.42
C ALA A 331 12.74 -20.48 -44.51
N MET A 332 13.03 -19.75 -45.58
CA MET A 332 12.41 -18.51 -46.02
C MET A 332 10.98 -18.74 -46.53
N GLU A 333 10.12 -17.73 -46.37
CA GLU A 333 9.09 -17.23 -47.31
C GLU A 333 8.08 -16.41 -46.48
N GLY A 334 7.74 -15.15 -46.78
CA GLY A 334 7.55 -14.59 -48.11
C GLY A 334 6.06 -14.43 -48.46
N ALA A 335 5.15 -14.27 -47.50
CA ALA A 335 3.73 -14.09 -47.79
C ALA A 335 3.38 -12.60 -48.03
N LYS A 336 3.32 -12.23 -49.31
CA LYS A 336 2.67 -11.02 -49.82
C LYS A 336 1.16 -11.14 -49.61
N VAL A 337 0.56 -10.17 -48.90
CA VAL A 337 -0.90 -10.03 -48.80
C VAL A 337 -1.40 -9.23 -49.99
N ASN A 338 -2.15 -9.88 -50.88
CA ASN A 338 -2.95 -9.24 -51.93
C ASN A 338 -4.18 -8.59 -51.30
N VAL A 339 -4.32 -7.27 -51.47
CA VAL A 339 -5.56 -6.55 -51.22
C VAL A 339 -6.36 -6.56 -52.53
N SER A 340 -7.37 -7.44 -52.60
CA SER A 340 -8.40 -7.38 -53.64
C SER A 340 -9.67 -6.73 -53.10
N THR A 341 -9.98 -5.62 -53.76
CA THR A 341 -11.23 -4.88 -53.81
C THR A 341 -12.35 -5.76 -54.35
N THR A 342 -13.46 -5.90 -53.61
CA THR A 342 -14.79 -6.13 -54.21
C THR A 342 -15.88 -5.56 -53.31
N ALA A 343 -16.68 -4.69 -53.92
CA ALA A 343 -17.92 -4.14 -53.39
C ALA A 343 -18.99 -5.23 -53.19
N SER A 344 -19.84 -5.05 -52.18
CA SER A 344 -21.20 -5.59 -52.20
C SER A 344 -22.12 -4.70 -51.38
N LEU A 345 -23.18 -4.26 -52.06
CA LEU A 345 -24.37 -3.63 -51.51
C LEU A 345 -25.08 -4.55 -50.51
N GLY A 346 -25.68 -3.96 -49.49
CA GLY A 346 -26.52 -4.64 -48.52
C GLY A 346 -27.05 -3.66 -47.49
N ALA A 347 -28.22 -3.08 -47.77
CA ALA A 347 -28.96 -2.23 -46.86
C ALA A 347 -29.56 -3.06 -45.72
N THR A 348 -29.15 -2.79 -44.48
CA THR A 348 -29.93 -3.06 -43.28
C THR A 348 -29.69 -1.95 -42.26
N GLU A 349 -30.76 -1.60 -41.57
CA GLU A 349 -30.90 -0.48 -40.65
C GLU A 349 -30.02 -0.61 -39.40
N GLY A 350 -29.62 0.56 -38.86
CA GLY A 350 -29.30 0.69 -37.44
C GLY A 350 -27.84 0.50 -37.04
N LYS A 351 -27.08 1.62 -37.04
CA LYS A 351 -26.09 2.04 -36.02
C LYS A 351 -25.29 3.23 -36.55
N LYS A 352 -25.43 4.39 -35.91
CA LYS A 352 -24.58 5.56 -36.19
C LYS A 352 -23.17 5.27 -35.66
N VAL A 353 -22.27 4.87 -36.54
CA VAL A 353 -20.82 4.79 -36.28
C VAL A 353 -20.23 6.17 -36.51
N ILE A 354 -19.84 6.86 -35.44
CA ILE A 354 -19.07 8.11 -35.52
C ILE A 354 -17.61 7.73 -35.78
N ARG A 355 -17.14 7.96 -37.00
CA ARG A 355 -15.71 7.90 -37.32
C ARG A 355 -15.07 9.22 -36.86
N LEU A 356 -14.29 9.15 -35.78
CA LEU A 356 -13.39 10.23 -35.39
C LEU A 356 -12.30 10.38 -36.45
N LEU A 357 -12.42 11.42 -37.27
CA LEU A 357 -11.33 11.90 -38.12
C LEU A 357 -10.34 12.65 -37.23
N THR A 358 -9.09 12.16 -37.21
CA THR A 358 -7.94 12.85 -36.64
C THR A 358 -7.57 14.06 -37.50
N ARG A 359 -8.38 15.13 -37.39
CA ARG A 359 -7.98 16.54 -37.61
C ARG A 359 -9.23 17.45 -37.51
N GLY A 360 -9.51 17.88 -36.29
CA GLY A 360 -9.61 19.29 -35.93
C GLY A 360 -10.40 20.29 -36.79
N GLU A 361 -11.53 19.92 -37.41
CA GLU A 361 -12.50 20.93 -37.86
C GLU A 361 -13.91 20.60 -37.38
N LYS A 362 -14.51 21.59 -36.72
CA LYS A 362 -15.80 21.55 -36.02
C LYS A 362 -16.87 22.04 -37.02
N LEU A 363 -17.87 21.22 -37.31
CA LEU A 363 -19.10 21.67 -37.98
C LEU A 363 -20.18 21.84 -36.91
N GLU A 364 -20.69 23.07 -36.77
CA GLU A 364 -21.90 23.36 -36.01
C GLU A 364 -23.15 22.89 -36.77
N PRO A 365 -24.22 22.52 -36.06
CA PRO A 365 -25.39 21.83 -36.62
C PRO A 365 -26.16 22.62 -37.66
#